data_AF-A0A392RI33-F1
#
_entry.id   AF-A0A392RI33-F1
#
_cell.length_a   1.000
_cell.length_b   1.000
_cell.length_c   1.000
_cell.angle_alpha   90.00
_cell.angle_beta   90.00
_cell.angle_gamma   90.00
#
_symmetry.space_group_name_H-M   'P 1'
#
loop_
_entity.id
_entity.type
_entity.pdbx_description
1 polymer ?
#
loop_
_entity_poly.entity_id
_entity_poly.type
_entity_poly.pdbx_seq_one_letter_code
_entity_poly.pdbx_strand_id
1 'polypeptide(L)'
;MSTKQVKESVKEQAELFAVFASLKLESGVKMEKMRVVCEFPDVFPGDVSDVPPEREVEFSIDLVPGTGPISMAPYRMSASELKELKNQLEELLEKKFIRPSVSPWGAP
;
A
#
# COMPACT_ATOMS: atom_id res chain seq x y z
N MET A 1 -34.15 7.32 -17.99
CA MET A 1 -33.61 6.77 -16.73
C MET A 1 -34.45 7.29 -15.57
N SER A 2 -35.09 6.41 -14.79
CA SER A 2 -36.05 6.78 -13.75
C SER A 2 -35.34 7.25 -12.48
N THR A 3 -35.76 8.37 -11.90
CA THR A 3 -35.20 8.97 -10.67
C THR A 3 -35.32 8.05 -9.44
N LYS A 4 -36.19 7.04 -9.51
CA LYS A 4 -36.34 6.02 -8.47
C LYS A 4 -35.14 5.06 -8.44
N GLN A 5 -34.69 4.61 -9.61
CA GLN A 5 -33.55 3.69 -9.77
C GLN A 5 -32.24 4.30 -9.25
N VAL A 6 -32.03 5.60 -9.52
CA VAL A 6 -30.81 6.32 -9.09
C VAL A 6 -30.76 6.49 -7.57
N LYS A 7 -31.92 6.66 -6.91
CA LYS A 7 -31.97 6.78 -5.44
C LYS A 7 -31.77 5.44 -4.75
N GLU A 8 -32.24 4.36 -5.36
CA GLU A 8 -32.08 3.00 -4.87
C GLU A 8 -30.61 2.57 -4.93
N SER A 9 -29.92 2.83 -6.05
CA SER A 9 -28.48 2.56 -6.17
C SER A 9 -27.62 3.38 -5.21
N VAL A 10 -27.99 4.64 -4.95
CA VAL A 10 -27.29 5.49 -3.98
C VAL A 10 -27.54 5.01 -2.55
N LYS A 11 -28.73 4.48 -2.26
CA LYS A 11 -29.07 3.93 -0.95
C LYS A 11 -28.33 2.63 -0.68
N GLU A 12 -28.27 1.72 -1.64
CA GLU A 12 -27.46 0.50 -1.56
C GLU A 12 -25.98 0.82 -1.38
N GLN A 13 -25.46 1.84 -2.09
CA GLN A 13 -24.08 2.28 -1.96
C GLN A 13 -23.78 2.91 -0.59
N ALA A 14 -24.72 3.67 -0.03
CA ALA A 14 -24.61 4.24 1.32
C ALA A 14 -24.66 3.16 2.40
N GLU A 15 -25.50 2.15 2.22
CA GLU A 15 -25.57 0.99 3.12
C GLU A 15 -24.28 0.14 3.05
N LEU A 16 -23.74 -0.09 1.85
CA LEU A 16 -22.45 -0.76 1.65
C LEU A 16 -21.31 0.02 2.33
N PHE A 17 -21.29 1.34 2.18
CA PHE A 17 -20.30 2.22 2.80
C PHE A 17 -20.42 2.23 4.33
N ALA A 18 -21.64 2.21 4.88
CA ALA A 18 -21.86 2.13 6.31
C ALA A 18 -21.36 0.80 6.89
N VAL A 19 -21.63 -0.33 6.23
CA VAL A 19 -21.11 -1.65 6.63
C VAL A 19 -19.58 -1.65 6.58
N PHE A 20 -18.97 -1.12 5.52
CA PHE A 20 -17.52 -1.02 5.40
C PHE A 20 -16.90 -0.12 6.47
N ALA A 21 -17.52 1.01 6.78
CA ALA A 21 -17.08 1.91 7.84
C ALA A 21 -17.21 1.28 9.23
N SER A 22 -18.28 0.52 9.49
CA SER A 22 -18.46 -0.25 10.74
C SER A 22 -17.42 -1.35 10.90
N LEU A 23 -17.08 -2.06 9.81
CA LEU A 23 -15.98 -3.04 9.80
C LEU A 23 -14.62 -2.39 10.09
N LYS A 24 -14.45 -1.12 9.74
CA LYS A 24 -13.22 -0.35 9.96
C LYS A 24 -13.16 0.29 11.37
N LEU A 25 -14.31 0.62 11.96
CA LEU A 25 -14.45 1.20 13.30
C LEU A 25 -14.37 0.13 14.40
N GLU A 26 -14.89 -1.07 14.14
CA GLU A 26 -14.68 -2.23 15.00
C GLU A 26 -13.29 -2.80 14.73
N SER A 27 -12.27 -2.28 15.40
CA SER A 27 -10.92 -2.86 15.49
C SER A 27 -10.89 -4.26 16.14
N GLY A 28 -12.01 -4.97 16.20
CA GLY A 28 -12.23 -6.25 16.87
C GLY A 28 -12.94 -7.31 16.01
N VAL A 29 -13.40 -7.01 14.79
CA VAL A 29 -13.73 -8.07 13.84
C VAL A 29 -12.41 -8.66 13.36
N LYS A 30 -11.99 -9.77 13.97
CA LYS A 30 -10.84 -10.55 13.50
C LYS A 30 -11.04 -10.79 12.01
N MET A 31 -10.20 -10.19 11.15
CA MET A 31 -10.24 -10.36 9.69
C MET A 31 -10.30 -11.84 9.29
N GLU A 32 -9.69 -12.70 10.12
CA GLU A 32 -9.76 -14.16 10.14
C GLU A 32 -11.17 -14.78 10.14
N LYS A 33 -12.24 -14.00 10.37
CA LYS A 33 -13.64 -14.48 10.35
C LYS A 33 -14.39 -14.14 9.07
N MET A 34 -13.81 -13.32 8.21
CA MET A 34 -14.43 -12.93 6.95
C MET A 34 -14.25 -14.08 5.95
N ARG A 35 -15.35 -14.64 5.44
CA ARG A 35 -15.31 -15.81 4.53
C ARG A 35 -14.29 -15.65 3.40
N VAL A 36 -14.26 -14.48 2.78
CA VAL A 36 -13.32 -14.17 1.68
C VAL A 36 -11.85 -14.26 2.13
N VAL A 37 -11.50 -13.79 3.33
CA VAL A 37 -10.11 -13.86 3.84
C VAL A 37 -9.73 -15.31 4.14
N CYS A 38 -10.65 -16.10 4.69
CA CYS A 38 -10.43 -17.53 4.93
C CYS A 38 -10.33 -18.35 3.64
N GLU A 39 -11.04 -17.94 2.58
CA GLU A 39 -11.06 -18.60 1.27
C GLU A 39 -9.78 -18.35 0.47
N PHE A 40 -9.09 -17.22 0.71
CA PHE A 40 -7.88 -16.82 -0.02
C PHE A 40 -6.71 -16.50 0.93
N PRO A 41 -6.21 -17.48 1.71
CA PRO A 41 -5.14 -17.26 2.68
C PRO A 41 -3.79 -16.90 2.04
N ASP A 42 -3.60 -17.27 0.78
CA ASP A 42 -2.45 -16.95 -0.07
C ASP A 42 -2.45 -15.48 -0.54
N VAL A 43 -3.64 -14.89 -0.73
CA VAL A 43 -3.82 -13.48 -1.13
C VAL A 43 -3.76 -12.54 0.08
N PHE A 44 -4.16 -13.03 1.26
CA PHE A 44 -4.18 -12.27 2.51
C PHE A 44 -3.28 -12.87 3.60
N PRO A 45 -1.95 -13.03 3.36
CA PRO A 45 -1.04 -13.51 4.38
C PRO A 45 -0.90 -12.48 5.51
N GLY A 46 -0.58 -12.94 6.72
CA GLY A 46 -0.40 -12.07 7.89
C GLY A 46 0.79 -11.12 7.78
N ASP A 47 1.79 -11.47 6.96
CA ASP A 47 2.89 -10.60 6.53
C ASP A 47 3.20 -10.86 5.06
N VAL A 48 3.60 -9.82 4.34
CA VAL A 48 4.01 -9.92 2.93
C VAL A 48 5.52 -10.21 2.94
N SER A 49 5.87 -11.50 2.93
CA SER A 49 7.28 -11.93 3.02
C SER A 49 8.00 -11.88 1.68
N ASP A 50 7.26 -11.89 0.56
CA ASP A 50 7.83 -12.05 -0.77
C ASP A 50 7.68 -10.81 -1.63
N VAL A 51 8.72 -10.52 -2.41
CA VAL A 51 8.64 -9.57 -3.52
C VAL A 51 7.54 -10.04 -4.48
N PRO A 52 6.85 -9.13 -5.19
CA PRO A 52 5.83 -9.52 -6.15
C PRO A 52 6.37 -10.62 -7.07
N PRO A 53 5.56 -11.65 -7.38
CA PRO A 53 5.97 -12.69 -8.32
C PRO A 53 6.51 -12.08 -9.61
N GLU A 54 7.41 -12.80 -10.30
CA GLU A 54 7.85 -12.39 -11.62
C GLU A 54 6.62 -12.10 -12.50
N ARG A 55 6.48 -10.82 -12.88
CA ARG A 55 5.38 -10.39 -13.73
C ARG A 55 5.83 -10.55 -15.17
N GLU A 56 4.92 -11.00 -16.04
CA GLU A 56 5.18 -11.12 -17.48
C GLU A 56 5.55 -9.77 -18.13
N VAL A 57 5.19 -8.66 -17.49
CA VAL A 57 5.45 -7.30 -17.95
C VAL A 57 6.42 -6.61 -17.01
N GLU A 58 7.52 -6.11 -17.57
CA GLU A 58 8.47 -5.25 -16.86
C GLU A 58 7.85 -3.87 -16.60
N PHE A 59 7.88 -3.43 -15.34
CA PHE A 59 7.42 -2.10 -14.95
C PHE A 59 8.51 -1.10 -15.28
N SER A 60 8.34 -0.34 -16.37
CA SER A 60 9.20 0.77 -16.75
C SER A 60 8.56 2.11 -16.33
N ILE A 61 9.42 3.07 -16.00
CA ILE A 61 9.02 4.46 -15.71
C ILE A 61 9.55 5.31 -16.85
N ASP A 62 8.65 5.70 -17.76
CA ASP A 62 9.00 6.57 -18.88
C ASP A 62 9.22 8.00 -18.40
N LEU A 63 10.36 8.58 -18.77
CA LEU A 63 10.68 9.97 -18.47
C LEU A 63 10.26 10.88 -19.64
N VAL A 64 9.72 12.05 -19.31
CA VAL A 64 9.46 13.09 -20.32
C VAL A 64 10.80 13.53 -20.92
N PRO A 65 10.94 13.65 -22.25
CA PRO A 65 12.17 14.09 -22.89
C PRO A 65 12.73 15.39 -22.28
N GLY A 66 14.02 15.38 -21.93
CA GLY A 66 14.68 16.52 -21.29
C GLY A 66 14.65 16.51 -19.75
N THR A 67 13.98 15.53 -19.12
CA THR A 67 14.02 15.36 -17.67
C THR A 67 15.37 14.77 -17.25
N GLY A 68 16.12 15.50 -16.43
CA GLY A 68 17.37 15.05 -15.81
C GLY A 68 17.20 14.65 -14.34
N PRO A 69 18.22 14.02 -13.74
CA PRO A 69 18.17 13.61 -12.34
C PRO A 69 17.99 14.78 -11.37
N ILE A 70 17.14 14.57 -10.36
CA ILE A 70 16.95 15.49 -9.24
C ILE A 70 17.45 14.80 -7.97
N SER A 71 18.28 15.49 -7.19
CA SER A 71 18.77 15.01 -5.90
C SER A 71 18.48 16.04 -4.81
N MET A 72 17.64 15.65 -3.86
CA MET A 72 17.22 16.46 -2.72
C MET A 72 17.76 15.88 -1.42
N ALA A 73 18.14 16.75 -0.49
CA ALA A 73 18.60 16.34 0.83
C ALA A 73 17.43 15.79 1.67
N PRO A 74 17.62 14.72 2.45
CA PRO A 74 16.59 14.20 3.35
C PRO A 74 16.08 15.23 4.36
N TYR A 75 14.84 15.07 4.81
CA TYR A 75 14.29 15.92 5.86
C TYR A 75 15.05 15.75 7.18
N ARG A 76 15.07 16.84 7.98
CA ARG A 76 15.65 16.79 9.32
C ARG A 76 14.72 16.01 10.25
N MET A 77 15.28 15.01 10.91
CA MET A 77 14.58 14.13 11.84
C MET A 77 15.26 14.14 13.20
N SER A 78 14.48 13.93 14.26
CA SER A 78 14.97 13.72 15.62
C SER A 78 15.66 12.36 15.78
N ALA A 79 16.38 12.17 16.89
CA ALA A 79 17.07 10.91 17.16
C ALA A 79 16.13 9.70 17.26
N SER A 80 14.91 9.89 17.78
CA SER A 80 13.90 8.82 17.86
C SER A 80 13.36 8.43 16.49
N GLU A 81 13.11 9.41 15.62
CA GLU A 81 12.63 9.17 14.26
C GLU A 81 13.71 8.47 13.41
N LEU A 82 14.97 8.88 13.53
CA LEU A 82 16.09 8.22 12.85
C LEU A 82 16.27 6.76 13.30
N LYS A 83 16.06 6.48 14.58
CA LYS A 83 16.13 5.10 15.11
C LYS A 83 15.02 4.23 14.51
N GLU A 84 13.81 4.76 14.45
CA GLU A 84 12.67 4.02 13.88
C GLU A 84 12.81 3.83 12.37
N LEU A 85 13.22 4.87 11.65
CA LEU A 85 13.50 4.79 10.22
C LEU A 85 14.55 3.72 9.92
N LYS A 86 15.61 3.63 10.74
CA LYS A 86 16.63 2.60 10.60
C LYS A 86 16.04 1.19 10.76
N ASN A 87 15.21 0.97 11.78
CA ASN A 87 14.57 -0.33 12.00
C ASN A 87 13.72 -0.75 10.79
N GLN A 88 12.94 0.18 10.23
CA GLN A 88 12.10 -0.06 9.04
C GLN A 88 12.95 -0.37 7.81
N LEU A 89 14.06 0.34 7.62
CA LEU A 89 14.98 0.08 6.51
C LEU A 89 15.63 -1.31 6.62
N GLU A 90 16.01 -1.74 7.82
CA GLU A 90 16.56 -3.08 8.06
C GLU A 90 15.54 -4.18 7.73
N GLU A 91 14.28 -4.02 8.16
CA GLU A 91 13.19 -4.94 7.83
C GLU A 91 12.96 -5.02 6.31
N LEU A 92 12.92 -3.88 5.62
CA LEU A 92 12.70 -3.83 4.16
C LEU A 92 13.86 -4.44 3.38
N LEU A 93 15.10 -4.31 3.87
CA LEU A 93 16.27 -4.96 3.30
C LEU A 93 16.22 -6.48 3.49
N GLU A 94 15.82 -6.95 4.67
CA GLU A 94 15.64 -8.39 4.96
C GLU A 94 14.56 -9.01 4.07
N LYS A 95 13.45 -8.30 3.87
CA LYS A 95 12.37 -8.67 2.93
C LYS A 95 12.75 -8.53 1.44
N LYS A 96 13.94 -8.01 1.12
CA LYS A 96 14.43 -7.76 -0.25
C LYS A 96 13.54 -6.81 -1.06
N PHE A 97 12.73 -5.97 -0.41
CA PHE A 97 11.90 -4.98 -1.07
C PHE A 97 12.71 -3.80 -1.58
N ILE A 98 13.83 -3.51 -0.91
CA ILE A 98 14.78 -2.46 -1.29
C ILE A 98 16.20 -3.02 -1.37
N ARG A 99 17.10 -2.27 -2.02
CA ARG A 99 18.54 -2.55 -2.06
C ARG A 99 19.33 -1.25 -2.06
N PRO A 100 20.59 -1.25 -1.58
CA PRO A 100 21.48 -0.11 -1.76
C PRO A 100 21.62 0.26 -3.23
N SER A 101 21.66 1.56 -3.52
CA SER A 101 21.83 2.07 -4.89
C SER A 101 22.76 3.29 -4.92
N VAL A 102 23.32 3.55 -6.09
CA VAL A 102 24.16 4.73 -6.37
C VAL A 102 23.48 5.63 -7.40
N SER A 103 22.19 5.88 -7.19
CA SER A 103 21.35 6.65 -8.12
C SER A 103 21.74 8.14 -8.15
N PRO A 104 21.77 8.79 -9.33
CA PRO A 104 21.85 10.25 -9.40
C PRO A 104 20.55 10.94 -8.96
N TRP A 105 19.46 10.18 -8.82
CA TRP A 105 18.17 10.63 -8.32
C TRP A 105 18.08 10.41 -6.80
N GLY A 106 17.62 11.43 -6.08
CA GLY A 106 17.38 11.40 -4.64
C GLY A 106 16.14 12.19 -4.26
N ALA A 107 15.20 11.55 -3.58
CA ALA A 107 14.02 12.18 -3.00
C ALA A 107 14.14 12.15 -1.47
N PRO A 108 13.62 13.19 -0.77
CA PRO A 108 13.73 13.32 0.67
C PRO A 108 12.78 12.41 1.45
#